data_AF-A0A972EH06-F1
#
_entry.id   AF-A0A972EH06-F1
#
_cell.length_a   1.000
_cell.length_b   1.000
_cell.length_c   1.000
_cell.angle_alpha   90.00
_cell.angle_beta   90.00
_cell.angle_gamma   90.00
#
_symmetry.space_group_name_H-M   'P 1'
#
loop_
_entity.id
_entity.type
_entity.pdbx_description
1 polymer ?
#
loop_
_entity_poly.entity_id
_entity_poly.type
_entity_poly.pdbx_seq_one_letter_code
_entity_poly.pdbx_strand_id
1 'polypeptide(L)'
;MITPLEIQNKEFRRGIRGYKEDEVDEFLDKIIIDYEKLYKENLELKDRLEGMNHQLEQYKEMEESLKKTLIIAQNTAEDVRTNAHKESELIIQEADAKAKEVVIKANKEVENIRGEFEDIKNRTQIFKTRLKALLQSQLDSVDKMYDDLEKENQGN
;
A
#
# COMPACT_ATOMS: atom_id res chain seq x y z
N MET A 1 44.53 20.49 40.91
CA MET A 1 45.10 21.76 40.41
C MET A 1 45.10 22.72 41.58
N ILE A 2 46.17 23.49 41.79
CA ILE A 2 46.26 24.43 42.92
C ILE A 2 45.18 25.50 42.74
N THR A 3 44.49 25.86 43.81
CA THR A 3 43.45 26.90 43.88
C THR A 3 44.06 28.26 44.23
N PRO A 4 43.41 29.38 43.88
CA PRO A 4 43.84 30.70 44.34
C PRO A 4 44.06 30.78 45.87
N LEU A 5 43.20 30.10 46.65
CA LEU A 5 43.30 30.01 48.10
C LEU A 5 44.54 29.23 48.58
N GLU A 6 44.95 28.19 47.86
CA GLU A 6 46.18 27.45 48.16
C GLU A 6 47.45 28.25 47.82
N ILE A 7 47.39 29.19 46.87
CA ILE A 7 48.49 30.14 46.59
C ILE A 7 48.56 31.17 47.71
N GLN A 8 47.42 31.71 48.15
CA GLN A 8 47.35 32.69 49.24
C GLN A 8 47.85 32.15 50.58
N ASN A 9 47.53 30.89 50.90
CA ASN A 9 47.94 30.26 52.16
C ASN A 9 49.34 29.63 52.09
N LYS A 10 50.11 29.87 51.01
CA LYS A 10 51.40 29.22 50.80
C LYS A 10 52.50 29.89 51.61
N GLU A 11 52.96 29.22 52.67
CA GLU A 11 54.17 29.64 53.39
C GLU A 11 55.44 29.06 52.77
N PHE A 12 56.45 29.92 52.58
CA PHE A 12 57.78 29.55 52.10
C PHE A 12 58.78 29.47 53.25
N ARG A 13 59.69 28.48 53.20
CA ARG A 13 60.76 28.35 54.20
C ARG A 13 61.87 29.38 53.93
N ARG A 14 62.35 30.04 54.99
CA ARG A 14 63.46 31.01 54.90
C ARG A 14 64.81 30.31 54.70
N GLY A 15 65.65 30.84 53.82
CA GLY A 15 67.00 30.35 53.52
C GLY A 15 68.04 31.47 53.52
N ILE A 16 69.32 31.12 53.69
CA ILE A 16 70.44 32.07 53.89
C ILE A 16 70.65 33.04 52.68
N ARG A 17 70.12 32.70 51.49
CA ARG A 17 70.11 33.55 50.29
C ARG A 17 68.78 33.39 49.53
N GLY A 18 67.73 34.03 50.02
CA GLY A 18 66.38 33.99 49.44
C GLY A 18 66.00 35.28 48.69
N TYR A 19 64.89 35.22 47.95
CA TYR A 19 64.21 36.41 47.44
C TYR A 19 63.66 37.26 48.59
N LYS A 20 63.45 38.55 48.33
CA LYS A 20 62.87 39.48 49.32
C LYS A 20 61.37 39.17 49.48
N GLU A 21 60.96 38.89 50.72
CA GLU A 21 59.60 38.47 51.10
C GLU A 21 58.55 39.44 50.55
N ASP A 22 58.70 40.75 50.82
CA ASP A 22 57.75 41.79 50.36
C ASP A 22 57.54 41.81 48.83
N GLU A 23 58.61 41.64 48.04
CA GLU A 23 58.52 41.67 46.57
C GLU A 23 57.88 40.39 46.02
N VAL A 24 58.09 39.26 46.71
CA VAL A 24 57.44 37.99 46.38
C VAL A 24 55.96 38.07 46.71
N ASP A 25 55.59 38.64 47.87
CA ASP A 25 54.20 38.78 48.28
C ASP A 25 53.41 39.71 47.34
N GLU A 26 53.95 40.89 46.97
CA GLU A 26 53.32 41.78 45.99
C GLU A 26 53.13 41.12 44.60
N PHE A 27 54.05 40.23 44.22
CA PHE A 27 53.93 39.49 42.97
C PHE A 27 52.91 38.34 43.07
N LEU A 28 52.88 37.63 44.20
CA LEU A 28 51.89 36.59 44.48
C LEU A 28 50.48 37.15 44.54
N ASP A 29 50.27 38.35 45.11
CA ASP A 29 48.97 39.03 45.11
C ASP A 29 48.45 39.28 43.69
N LYS A 30 49.32 39.75 42.77
CA LYS A 30 48.97 39.92 41.35
C LYS A 30 48.63 38.59 40.68
N ILE A 31 49.43 37.55 40.95
CA ILE A 31 49.18 36.20 40.44
C ILE A 31 47.84 35.66 40.95
N ILE A 32 47.51 35.85 42.23
CA ILE A 32 46.26 35.37 42.82
C ILE A 32 45.06 35.98 42.11
N ILE A 33 45.06 37.29 41.84
CA ILE A 33 43.97 37.99 41.14
C ILE A 33 43.79 37.44 39.72
N ASP A 34 44.88 37.38 38.94
CA ASP A 34 44.81 36.90 37.55
C ASP A 34 44.43 35.42 37.49
N TYR A 35 44.94 34.61 38.43
CA TYR A 35 44.65 33.19 38.50
C TYR A 35 43.22 32.92 38.96
N GLU A 36 42.66 33.71 39.89
CA GLU A 36 41.24 33.61 40.27
C GLU A 36 40.32 33.91 39.09
N LYS A 37 40.66 34.95 38.29
CA LYS A 37 39.92 35.27 37.07
C LYS A 37 39.96 34.11 36.07
N LEU A 38 41.15 33.60 35.76
CA LEU A 38 41.31 32.44 34.86
C LEU A 38 40.61 31.18 35.39
N TYR A 39 40.62 30.97 36.70
CA TYR A 39 39.97 29.84 37.34
C TYR A 39 38.44 29.91 37.19
N LYS A 40 37.84 31.09 37.41
CA LYS A 40 36.40 31.32 37.19
C LYS A 40 36.02 31.16 35.72
N GLU A 41 36.76 31.79 34.80
CA GLU A 41 36.51 31.66 33.36
C GLU A 41 36.62 30.19 32.90
N ASN A 42 37.57 29.42 33.43
CA ASN A 42 37.71 28.00 33.11
C ASN A 42 36.51 27.17 33.59
N LEU A 43 36.00 27.45 34.79
CA LEU A 43 34.79 26.79 35.30
C LEU A 43 33.57 27.13 34.45
N GLU A 44 33.36 28.40 34.10
CA GLU A 44 32.25 28.83 33.24
C GLU A 44 32.33 28.20 31.84
N LEU A 45 33.53 28.15 31.25
CA LEU A 45 33.74 27.53 29.94
C LEU A 45 33.48 26.02 29.98
N LYS A 46 33.86 25.33 31.06
CA LYS A 46 33.58 23.90 31.24
C LYS A 46 32.09 23.64 31.37
N ASP A 47 31.38 24.41 32.18
CA ASP A 47 29.93 24.29 32.35
C ASP A 47 29.21 24.51 31.02
N ARG A 48 29.60 25.56 30.28
CA ARG A 48 29.06 25.82 28.94
C ARG A 48 29.35 24.68 27.96
N LEU A 49 30.56 24.11 28.01
CA LEU A 49 30.96 23.01 27.14
C LEU A 49 30.16 21.74 27.46
N GLU A 50 29.91 21.44 28.72
CA GLU A 50 29.03 20.34 29.13
C GLU A 50 27.60 20.56 28.64
N GLY A 51 27.05 21.77 28.80
CA GLY A 51 25.72 22.13 28.28
C GLY A 51 25.61 21.98 26.76
N MET A 52 26.60 22.47 26.01
CA MET A 52 26.63 22.33 24.55
C MET A 52 26.77 20.87 24.11
N ASN A 53 27.58 20.06 24.80
CA ASN A 53 27.70 18.63 24.53
C ASN A 53 26.38 17.89 24.78
N HIS A 54 25.64 18.24 25.84
CA HIS A 54 24.34 17.66 26.11
C HIS A 54 23.34 17.97 25.00
N GLN A 55 23.28 19.23 24.55
CA GLN A 55 22.42 19.62 23.42
C GLN A 55 22.81 18.89 22.12
N LEU A 56 24.10 18.77 21.85
CA LEU A 56 24.59 18.06 20.67
C LEU A 56 24.14 16.58 20.69
N GLU A 57 24.19 15.93 21.84
CA GLU A 57 23.74 14.55 21.98
C GLU A 57 22.23 14.42 21.74
N GLN A 58 21.42 15.32 22.30
CA GLN A 58 19.98 15.37 22.02
C GLN A 58 19.68 15.56 20.52
N TYR A 59 20.44 16.41 19.83
CA TYR A 59 20.28 16.60 18.39
C TYR A 59 20.63 15.34 17.59
N LYS A 60 21.68 14.61 17.98
CA LYS A 60 22.04 13.35 17.33
C LYS A 60 20.97 12.28 17.52
N GLU A 61 20.43 12.15 18.74
CA GLU A 61 19.34 11.21 19.02
C GLU A 61 18.09 11.55 18.18
N MET A 62 17.76 12.85 18.08
CA MET A 62 16.66 13.32 17.25
C MET A 62 16.91 13.01 15.76
N GLU A 63 18.12 13.26 15.26
CA GLU A 63 18.51 12.96 13.87
C GLU A 63 18.38 11.46 13.57
N GLU A 64 18.86 10.60 14.47
CA GLU A 64 18.71 9.14 14.32
C GLU A 64 17.25 8.71 14.28
N SER A 65 16.42 9.27 15.18
CA SER A 65 14.99 9.00 15.23
C SER A 65 14.30 9.41 13.93
N LEU A 66 14.57 10.63 13.45
CA LEU A 66 14.03 11.14 12.19
C LEU A 66 14.46 10.28 11.00
N LYS A 67 15.73 9.85 10.95
CA LYS A 67 16.24 8.96 9.91
C LYS A 67 15.53 7.60 9.93
N LYS A 68 15.31 7.02 11.11
CA LYS A 68 14.55 5.77 11.27
C LYS A 68 13.11 5.94 10.79
N THR A 69 12.44 7.02 11.20
CA THR A 69 11.08 7.33 10.77
C THR A 69 10.99 7.52 9.25
N LEU A 70 11.95 8.20 8.64
CA LEU A 70 11.97 8.41 7.18
C LEU A 70 12.09 7.08 6.43
N ILE A 71 12.95 6.17 6.90
CA ILE A 71 13.10 4.84 6.31
C ILE A 71 11.79 4.03 6.45
N ILE A 72 11.15 4.06 7.62
CA ILE A 72 9.87 3.38 7.84
C ILE A 72 8.79 3.95 6.92
N ALA A 73 8.71 5.27 6.78
CA ALA A 73 7.76 5.92 5.89
C ALA A 73 7.99 5.52 4.43
N GLN A 74 9.25 5.48 3.98
CA GLN A 74 9.61 5.05 2.64
C GLN A 74 9.22 3.58 2.39
N ASN A 75 9.56 2.67 3.32
CA ASN A 75 9.21 1.25 3.20
C ASN A 75 7.69 1.07 3.20
N THR A 76 6.97 1.77 4.07
CA THR A 76 5.49 1.72 4.12
C THR A 76 4.87 2.21 2.81
N ALA A 77 5.40 3.29 2.23
CA ALA A 77 4.92 3.78 0.94
C ALA A 77 5.17 2.77 -0.19
N GLU A 78 6.33 2.11 -0.17
CA GLU A 78 6.68 1.07 -1.14
C GLU A 78 5.78 -0.18 -1.00
N ASP A 79 5.50 -0.59 0.23
CA ASP A 79 4.61 -1.71 0.55
C ASP A 79 3.18 -1.42 0.09
N VAL A 80 2.67 -0.22 0.37
CA VAL A 80 1.34 0.23 -0.10
C VAL A 80 1.29 0.22 -1.62
N ARG A 81 2.32 0.74 -2.31
CA ARG A 81 2.38 0.73 -3.78
C ARG A 81 2.38 -0.69 -4.33
N THR A 82 3.20 -1.57 -3.77
CA THR A 82 3.34 -2.96 -4.21
C THR A 82 2.05 -3.74 -4.00
N ASN A 83 1.40 -3.57 -2.85
CA ASN A 83 0.14 -4.23 -2.54
C ASN A 83 -1.00 -3.74 -3.43
N ALA A 84 -1.11 -2.42 -3.64
CA ALA A 84 -2.10 -1.85 -4.55
C ALA A 84 -1.91 -2.36 -5.99
N HIS A 85 -0.66 -2.53 -6.44
CA HIS A 85 -0.40 -3.06 -7.77
C HIS A 85 -0.86 -4.52 -7.91
N LYS A 86 -0.47 -5.38 -6.95
CA LYS A 86 -0.90 -6.78 -6.90
C LYS A 86 -2.42 -6.92 -6.85
N GLU A 87 -3.08 -6.11 -6.01
CA GLU A 87 -4.53 -6.11 -5.90
C GLU A 87 -5.19 -5.69 -7.23
N SER A 88 -4.63 -4.67 -7.91
CA SER A 88 -5.14 -4.27 -9.23
C SER A 88 -5.00 -5.38 -10.27
N GLU A 89 -3.88 -6.11 -10.27
CA GLU A 89 -3.66 -7.23 -11.18
C GLU A 89 -4.66 -8.36 -10.92
N LEU A 90 -4.93 -8.68 -9.66
CA LEU A 90 -5.93 -9.67 -9.27
C LEU A 90 -7.34 -9.25 -9.72
N ILE A 91 -7.72 -8.00 -9.51
CA ILE A 91 -9.02 -7.47 -9.95
C ILE A 91 -9.17 -7.61 -11.47
N ILE A 92 -8.14 -7.27 -12.24
CA ILE A 92 -8.15 -7.41 -13.70
C ILE A 92 -8.29 -8.90 -14.09
N GLN A 93 -7.53 -9.79 -13.47
CA GLN A 93 -7.60 -11.22 -13.75
C GLN A 93 -8.99 -11.81 -13.44
N GLU A 94 -9.58 -11.44 -12.31
CA GLU A 94 -10.93 -11.88 -11.93
C GLU A 94 -12.00 -11.32 -12.88
N ALA A 95 -11.88 -10.05 -13.27
CA ALA A 95 -12.78 -9.42 -14.24
C ALA A 95 -12.71 -10.14 -15.60
N ASP A 96 -11.51 -10.44 -16.08
CA ASP A 96 -11.30 -11.17 -17.33
C ASP A 96 -11.86 -12.60 -17.27
N ALA A 97 -11.66 -13.30 -16.16
CA ALA A 97 -12.20 -14.64 -15.95
C ALA A 97 -13.74 -14.62 -15.97
N LYS A 98 -14.34 -13.67 -15.27
CA LYS A 98 -15.80 -13.50 -15.22
C LYS A 98 -16.39 -13.09 -16.57
N ALA A 99 -15.71 -12.20 -17.30
CA ALA A 99 -16.12 -11.81 -18.65
C ALA A 99 -16.13 -13.02 -19.60
N LYS A 100 -15.07 -13.85 -19.57
CA LYS A 100 -15.02 -15.10 -20.34
C LYS A 100 -16.14 -16.05 -19.96
N GLU A 101 -16.42 -16.21 -18.66
CA GLU A 101 -17.51 -17.06 -18.19
C GLU A 101 -18.87 -16.59 -18.72
N VAL A 102 -19.16 -15.28 -18.66
CA VAL A 102 -20.39 -14.69 -19.18
C VAL A 102 -20.54 -14.95 -20.68
N VAL A 103 -19.47 -14.76 -21.47
CA VAL A 103 -19.50 -15.02 -22.92
C VAL A 103 -19.76 -16.50 -23.21
N ILE A 104 -19.12 -17.41 -22.48
CA ILE A 104 -19.34 -18.86 -22.64
C ILE A 104 -20.79 -19.22 -22.32
N LYS A 105 -21.36 -18.70 -21.22
CA LYS A 105 -22.76 -18.93 -20.86
C LYS A 105 -23.72 -18.42 -21.93
N ALA A 106 -23.52 -17.18 -22.41
CA ALA A 106 -24.35 -16.59 -23.45
C ALA A 106 -24.29 -17.41 -24.76
N ASN A 107 -23.11 -17.85 -25.18
CA ASN A 107 -22.97 -18.69 -26.37
C ASN A 107 -23.69 -20.03 -26.22
N LYS A 108 -23.61 -20.65 -25.03
CA LYS A 108 -24.32 -21.90 -24.73
C LYS A 108 -25.84 -21.72 -24.73
N GLU A 109 -26.34 -20.61 -24.22
CA GLU A 109 -27.77 -20.27 -24.30
C GLU A 109 -28.23 -20.09 -25.74
N VAL A 110 -27.44 -19.40 -26.57
CA VAL A 110 -27.74 -19.23 -28.00
C VAL A 110 -27.78 -20.59 -28.71
N GLU A 111 -26.86 -21.48 -28.41
CA GLU A 111 -26.83 -22.84 -28.97
C GLU A 111 -28.08 -23.64 -28.57
N ASN A 112 -28.47 -23.60 -27.29
CA ASN A 112 -29.68 -24.26 -26.79
C ASN A 112 -30.94 -23.71 -27.49
N ILE A 113 -31.09 -22.38 -27.57
CA ILE A 113 -32.23 -21.73 -28.22
C ILE A 113 -32.31 -22.11 -29.70
N ARG A 114 -31.17 -22.20 -30.40
CA ARG A 114 -31.14 -22.65 -31.80
C ARG A 114 -31.58 -24.10 -31.94
N GLY A 115 -31.17 -24.97 -31.02
CA GLY A 115 -31.63 -26.36 -30.98
C GLY A 115 -33.15 -26.46 -30.80
N GLU A 116 -33.69 -25.78 -29.79
CA GLU A 116 -35.13 -25.74 -29.53
C GLU A 116 -35.93 -25.17 -30.71
N PHE A 117 -35.40 -24.12 -31.36
CA PHE A 117 -36.01 -23.54 -32.54
C PHE A 117 -36.11 -24.55 -33.71
N GLU A 118 -35.03 -25.29 -33.99
CA GLU A 118 -35.02 -26.27 -35.07
C GLU A 118 -35.97 -27.45 -34.75
N ASP A 119 -36.05 -27.87 -33.49
CA ASP A 119 -37.01 -28.88 -33.04
C ASP A 119 -38.46 -28.44 -33.24
N ILE A 120 -38.80 -27.21 -32.85
CA ILE A 120 -40.15 -26.64 -33.03
C ILE A 120 -40.50 -26.54 -34.52
N LYS A 121 -39.55 -26.07 -35.34
CA LYS A 121 -39.71 -25.96 -36.79
C LYS A 121 -39.96 -27.33 -37.43
N ASN A 122 -39.19 -28.35 -37.05
CA ASN A 122 -39.37 -29.72 -37.52
C ASN A 122 -40.75 -30.28 -37.12
N ARG A 123 -41.16 -30.10 -35.86
CA ARG A 123 -42.49 -30.51 -35.38
C ARG A 123 -43.61 -29.82 -36.17
N THR A 124 -43.47 -28.54 -36.44
CA THR A 124 -44.43 -27.75 -37.23
C THR A 124 -44.54 -28.27 -38.66
N GLN A 125 -43.40 -28.58 -39.29
CA GLN A 125 -43.38 -29.12 -40.66
C GLN A 125 -44.00 -30.52 -40.76
N ILE A 126 -43.73 -31.38 -39.76
CA ILE A 126 -44.35 -32.71 -39.66
C ILE A 126 -45.87 -32.57 -39.48
N PHE A 127 -46.30 -31.69 -38.57
CA PHE A 127 -47.72 -31.42 -38.34
C PHE A 127 -48.41 -30.92 -39.61
N LYS A 128 -47.82 -29.95 -40.31
CA LYS A 128 -48.33 -29.42 -41.58
C LYS A 128 -48.50 -30.51 -42.63
N THR A 129 -47.49 -31.39 -42.77
CA THR A 129 -47.54 -32.51 -43.71
C THR A 129 -48.68 -33.48 -43.37
N ARG A 130 -48.81 -33.86 -42.09
CA ARG A 130 -49.88 -34.75 -41.61
C ARG A 130 -51.27 -34.15 -41.82
N LEU A 131 -51.45 -32.88 -41.51
CA LEU A 131 -52.72 -32.18 -41.69
C LEU A 131 -53.11 -32.13 -43.17
N LYS A 132 -52.16 -31.79 -44.05
CA LYS A 132 -52.41 -31.76 -45.50
C LYS A 132 -52.82 -33.14 -46.03
N ALA A 133 -52.14 -34.20 -45.60
CA ALA A 133 -52.48 -35.57 -45.99
C ALA A 133 -53.88 -35.99 -45.50
N LEU A 134 -54.24 -35.60 -44.27
CA LEU A 134 -55.57 -35.87 -43.72
C LEU A 134 -56.67 -35.15 -44.51
N LEU A 135 -56.49 -33.86 -44.80
CA LEU A 135 -57.45 -33.09 -45.60
C LEU A 135 -57.59 -33.64 -47.02
N GLN A 136 -56.47 -34.03 -47.66
CA GLN A 136 -56.51 -34.67 -48.98
C GLN A 136 -57.29 -35.98 -48.94
N SER A 137 -57.06 -36.83 -47.94
CA SER A 137 -57.79 -38.08 -47.77
C SER A 137 -59.30 -37.87 -47.56
N GLN A 138 -59.69 -36.80 -46.86
CA GLN A 138 -61.11 -36.46 -46.68
C GLN A 138 -61.74 -35.95 -47.99
N LEU A 139 -61.03 -35.11 -48.75
CA LEU A 139 -61.47 -34.66 -50.08
C LEU A 139 -61.67 -35.84 -51.03
N ASP A 140 -60.66 -36.71 -51.15
CA ASP A 140 -60.73 -37.89 -52.02
C ASP A 140 -61.89 -38.83 -51.62
N SER A 141 -62.27 -38.85 -50.33
CA SER A 141 -63.42 -39.63 -49.85
C SER A 141 -64.75 -39.00 -50.27
N VAL A 142 -64.88 -37.67 -50.15
CA VAL A 142 -66.08 -36.93 -50.60
C VAL A 142 -66.26 -37.04 -52.11
N ASP A 143 -65.18 -36.90 -52.88
CA ASP A 143 -65.22 -37.01 -54.34
C ASP A 143 -65.70 -38.40 -54.78
N LYS A 144 -65.18 -39.47 -54.16
CA LYS A 144 -65.67 -40.84 -54.40
C LYS A 144 -67.14 -41.03 -54.07
N MET A 145 -67.62 -40.47 -52.95
CA MET A 145 -69.04 -40.53 -52.59
C MET A 145 -69.91 -39.83 -53.64
N TYR A 146 -69.44 -38.73 -54.22
CA TYR A 146 -70.15 -38.01 -55.28
C TYR A 146 -70.18 -38.83 -56.58
N ASP A 147 -69.05 -39.40 -57.00
CA ASP A 147 -68.94 -40.27 -58.17
C ASP A 147 -69.87 -41.50 -58.07
N ASP A 148 -69.96 -42.10 -56.88
CA ASP A 148 -70.83 -43.25 -56.64
C ASP A 148 -72.32 -42.87 -56.70
N LEU A 149 -72.70 -41.70 -56.16
CA LEU A 149 -74.06 -41.15 -56.27
C LEU A 149 -74.45 -40.79 -57.71
N GLU A 150 -73.52 -40.29 -58.53
CA GLU A 150 -73.78 -40.02 -59.95
C GLU A 150 -73.99 -41.32 -60.75
N LYS A 151 -73.23 -42.38 -60.44
CA LYS A 151 -73.41 -43.70 -61.07
C LYS A 151 -74.74 -44.34 -60.69
N GLU A 152 -75.19 -44.22 -59.44
CA GLU A 152 -76.51 -44.70 -59.02
C GLU A 152 -77.65 -43.95 -59.73
N ASN A 153 -77.51 -42.64 -59.96
CA ASN A 153 -78.50 -41.84 -60.69
C ASN A 153 -78.54 -42.09 -62.20
N GLN A 154 -77.46 -42.61 -62.81
CA GLN A 154 -77.43 -43.01 -64.23
C GLN A 154 -77.88 -44.47 -64.46
N GLY A 155 -78.08 -45.24 -63.39
CA GLY A 155 -78.49 -46.65 -63.42
C GLY A 155 -79.99 -46.92 -63.22
N ASN A 156 -80.83 -45.88 -63.11
CA ASN A 156 -82.29 -45.95 -63.04
C ASN A 156 -82.96 -45.45 -64.32
#